data_AF-A0A2W7UPM5-F1
#
_entry.id   AF-A0A2W7UPM5-F1
#
_cell.length_a   1.000
_cell.length_b   1.000
_cell.length_c   1.000
_cell.angle_alpha   90.00
_cell.angle_beta   90.00
_cell.angle_gamma   90.00
#
_symmetry.space_group_name_H-M   'P 1'
#
loop_
_entity.id
_entity.type
_entity.pdbx_description
1 polymer ?
#
loop_
_entity_poly.entity_id
_entity_poly.type
_entity_poly.pdbx_seq_one_letter_code
_entity_poly.pdbx_strand_id
1 'polypeptide(L)'
;PVNSFQKNQKTLARLQRQLSRRVKFSNNWQKQKRKIQRLHSRIANIRRDYLHKVTTTVSKNHAMIVIEDLKVSNMSKSAAGTVSQPGRNVRAKSGLNRSILDQGWYEMRRQLEYKQLWRGGQVLAVPPAYTSQRCACCGHTAKENRLSQSKFRCQVCGYTANADVNGARNILAAGHAVLACGEMVQSGR
;
A
#
# COMPACT_ATOMS: atom_id res chain seq x y z
N PRO A 1 4.07 -8.93 -1.09
CA PRO A 1 2.94 -8.80 -2.05
C PRO A 1 3.14 -9.72 -3.26
N VAL A 2 2.11 -10.44 -3.69
CA VAL A 2 2.23 -11.51 -4.71
C VAL A 2 2.48 -10.99 -6.14
N ASN A 3 2.50 -9.66 -6.33
CA ASN A 3 2.62 -8.96 -7.62
C ASN A 3 1.70 -9.57 -8.70
N SER A 4 0.50 -10.00 -8.29
CA SER A 4 -0.39 -10.81 -9.12
C SER A 4 -0.88 -10.06 -10.34
N PHE A 5 -1.07 -8.74 -10.23
CA PHE A 5 -1.44 -7.92 -11.37
C PHE A 5 -0.28 -7.83 -12.37
N GLN A 6 0.94 -7.53 -11.90
CA GLN A 6 2.12 -7.41 -12.75
C GLN A 6 2.36 -8.68 -13.58
N LYS A 7 2.24 -9.86 -12.95
CA LYS A 7 2.38 -11.15 -13.64
C LYS A 7 1.34 -11.37 -14.74
N ASN A 8 0.11 -10.89 -14.54
CA ASN A 8 -0.99 -11.08 -15.49
C ASN A 8 -1.18 -9.91 -16.47
N GLN A 9 -0.39 -8.84 -16.34
CA GLN A 9 -0.57 -7.59 -17.09
C GLN A 9 -0.45 -7.78 -18.60
N LYS A 10 0.55 -8.55 -19.06
CA LYS A 10 0.75 -8.84 -20.50
C LYS A 10 -0.46 -9.58 -21.08
N THR A 11 -0.96 -10.57 -20.34
CA THR A 11 -2.14 -11.36 -20.72
C THR A 11 -3.38 -10.47 -20.77
N LEU A 12 -3.59 -9.62 -19.76
CA LEU A 12 -4.71 -8.69 -19.70
C LEU A 12 -4.71 -7.73 -20.89
N ALA A 13 -3.55 -7.12 -21.20
CA ALA A 13 -3.39 -6.21 -22.34
C ALA A 13 -3.65 -6.92 -23.68
N ARG A 14 -3.26 -8.20 -23.82
CA ARG A 14 -3.57 -9.00 -25.01
C ARG A 14 -5.07 -9.25 -25.13
N LEU A 15 -5.74 -9.64 -24.04
CA LEU A 15 -7.18 -9.89 -24.06
C LEU A 15 -7.98 -8.63 -24.35
N GLN A 16 -7.56 -7.48 -23.82
CA GLN A 16 -8.18 -6.17 -24.08
C GLN A 16 -8.02 -5.74 -25.55
N ARG A 17 -6.83 -5.91 -26.16
CA ARG A 17 -6.61 -5.66 -27.60
C ARG A 17 -7.46 -6.58 -28.49
N GLN A 18 -7.65 -7.83 -28.08
CA GLN A 18 -8.55 -8.74 -28.79
C GLN A 18 -10.03 -8.33 -28.67
N LEU A 19 -10.43 -7.74 -27.53
CA LEU A 19 -11.80 -7.24 -27.35
C LEU A 19 -12.07 -6.02 -28.22
N SER A 20 -11.12 -5.07 -28.31
CA SER A 20 -11.29 -3.84 -29.09
C SER A 20 -11.44 -4.08 -30.58
N ARG A 21 -10.93 -5.20 -31.10
CA ARG A 21 -11.07 -5.62 -32.50
C ARG A 21 -12.37 -6.37 -32.81
N ARG A 22 -13.20 -6.68 -31.80
CA ARG A 22 -14.46 -7.43 -31.97
C ARG A 22 -15.64 -6.48 -32.07
N VAL A 23 -16.63 -6.82 -32.90
CA VAL A 23 -17.90 -6.10 -33.02
C VAL A 23 -18.59 -6.05 -31.67
N LYS A 24 -18.82 -4.84 -31.16
CA LYS A 24 -19.43 -4.60 -29.84
C LYS A 24 -20.76 -5.36 -29.73
N PHE A 25 -21.01 -5.94 -28.57
CA PHE A 25 -22.21 -6.74 -28.26
C PHE A 25 -22.41 -8.07 -29.01
N SER A 26 -21.61 -8.39 -30.02
CA SER A 26 -21.64 -9.72 -30.65
C SER A 26 -21.37 -10.85 -29.63
N ASN A 27 -21.82 -12.07 -29.95
CA ASN A 27 -21.54 -13.27 -29.14
C ASN A 27 -20.04 -13.46 -28.88
N ASN A 28 -19.21 -13.18 -29.89
CA ASN A 28 -17.76 -13.26 -29.80
C ASN A 28 -17.17 -12.16 -28.90
N TRP A 29 -17.74 -10.96 -28.90
CA TRP A 29 -17.36 -9.88 -27.99
C TRP A 29 -17.72 -10.22 -26.54
N GLN A 30 -18.92 -10.74 -26.29
CA GLN A 30 -19.36 -11.17 -24.96
C GLN A 30 -18.46 -12.29 -24.41
N LYS A 31 -18.13 -13.30 -25.22
CA LYS A 31 -17.19 -14.37 -24.86
C LYS A 31 -15.83 -13.81 -24.44
N GLN A 32 -15.30 -12.81 -25.17
CA GLN A 32 -14.02 -12.18 -24.85
C GLN A 32 -14.09 -11.32 -23.58
N LYS A 33 -15.18 -10.56 -23.38
CA LYS A 33 -15.43 -9.78 -22.16
C LYS A 33 -15.43 -10.67 -20.92
N ARG A 34 -16.09 -11.84 -20.98
CA ARG A 34 -16.09 -12.83 -19.90
C ARG A 34 -14.68 -13.34 -19.56
N LYS A 35 -13.81 -13.55 -20.55
CA LYS A 35 -12.41 -13.95 -20.31
C LYS A 35 -11.64 -12.87 -19.53
N ILE A 36 -11.82 -11.61 -19.89
CA ILE A 36 -11.21 -10.47 -19.18
C ILE A 36 -11.72 -10.39 -17.74
N GLN A 37 -13.05 -10.50 -17.55
CA GLN A 37 -13.67 -10.49 -16.22
C GLN A 37 -13.15 -11.62 -15.34
N ARG A 38 -13.07 -12.86 -15.85
CA ARG A 38 -12.51 -14.00 -15.13
C ARG A 38 -11.05 -13.75 -14.70
N LEU A 39 -10.24 -13.14 -15.56
CA LEU A 39 -8.86 -12.80 -15.23
C LEU A 39 -8.80 -11.74 -14.12
N HIS A 40 -9.63 -10.69 -14.19
CA HIS A 40 -9.73 -9.70 -13.12
C HIS A 40 -10.14 -10.33 -11.79
N SER A 41 -11.17 -11.18 -11.79
CA SER A 41 -11.60 -11.89 -10.58
C SER A 41 -10.49 -12.76 -10.01
N ARG A 42 -9.74 -13.48 -10.87
CA ARG A 42 -8.60 -14.29 -10.42
C ARG A 42 -7.51 -13.44 -9.76
N ILE A 43 -7.12 -12.33 -10.39
CA ILE A 43 -6.12 -11.40 -9.81
C ILE A 43 -6.60 -10.86 -8.46
N ALA A 44 -7.87 -10.41 -8.39
CA ALA A 44 -8.46 -9.91 -7.16
C ALA A 44 -8.49 -10.97 -6.06
N ASN A 45 -8.83 -12.22 -6.39
CA ASN A 45 -8.88 -13.34 -5.44
C ASN A 45 -7.49 -13.71 -4.92
N ILE A 46 -6.47 -13.77 -5.78
CA ILE A 46 -5.07 -14.03 -5.34
C ILE A 46 -4.62 -12.96 -4.35
N ARG A 47 -4.85 -11.68 -4.67
CA ARG A 47 -4.49 -10.57 -3.78
C ARG A 47 -5.26 -10.65 -2.46
N ARG A 48 -6.57 -10.93 -2.51
CA ARG A 48 -7.41 -11.04 -1.31
C ARG A 48 -6.97 -12.19 -0.40
N ASP A 49 -6.69 -13.37 -0.97
CA ASP A 49 -6.19 -14.54 -0.24
C ASP A 49 -4.88 -14.22 0.49
N TYR A 50 -3.91 -13.64 -0.21
CA TYR A 50 -2.64 -13.23 0.39
C TYR A 50 -2.85 -12.23 1.53
N LEU A 51 -3.66 -11.20 1.32
CA LEU A 51 -3.94 -10.19 2.35
C LEU A 51 -4.61 -10.83 3.58
N HIS A 52 -5.57 -11.73 3.41
CA HIS A 52 -6.18 -12.41 4.55
C HIS A 52 -5.16 -13.26 5.31
N LYS A 53 -4.30 -14.01 4.62
CA LYS A 53 -3.26 -14.82 5.27
C LYS A 53 -2.32 -13.95 6.09
N VAL A 54 -1.76 -12.90 5.49
CA VAL A 54 -0.84 -11.98 6.18
C VAL A 54 -1.51 -11.31 7.38
N THR A 55 -2.69 -10.69 7.18
CA THR A 55 -3.36 -9.96 8.26
C THR A 55 -3.86 -10.90 9.36
N THR A 56 -4.27 -12.14 9.04
CA THR A 56 -4.59 -13.14 10.06
C THR A 56 -3.37 -13.50 10.90
N THR A 57 -2.21 -13.73 10.27
CA THR A 57 -0.97 -14.05 11.00
C THR A 57 -0.57 -12.90 11.91
N VAL A 58 -0.54 -11.66 11.41
CA VAL A 58 -0.18 -10.49 12.21
C VAL A 58 -1.16 -10.32 13.37
N SER A 59 -2.47 -10.36 13.10
CA SER A 59 -3.50 -10.15 14.13
C SER A 59 -3.57 -11.26 15.18
N LYS A 60 -3.12 -12.49 14.87
CA LYS A 60 -3.06 -13.58 15.86
C LYS A 60 -1.92 -13.40 16.85
N ASN A 61 -0.81 -12.80 16.42
CA ASN A 61 0.44 -12.79 17.18
C ASN A 61 0.68 -11.49 17.94
N HIS A 62 -0.13 -10.44 17.71
CA HIS A 62 0.09 -9.11 18.29
C HIS A 62 -1.23 -8.54 18.80
N ALA A 63 -1.21 -8.00 20.02
CA ALA A 63 -2.34 -7.30 20.64
C ALA A 63 -2.42 -5.82 20.22
N MET A 64 -1.31 -5.25 19.76
CA MET A 64 -1.22 -3.88 19.27
C MET A 64 -0.47 -3.89 17.94
N ILE A 65 -1.02 -3.20 16.94
CA ILE A 65 -0.42 -3.06 15.63
C ILE A 65 -0.40 -1.58 15.29
N VAL A 66 0.79 -1.04 15.01
CA VAL A 66 0.94 0.35 14.57
C VAL A 66 1.29 0.37 13.10
N ILE A 67 0.56 1.18 12.33
CA ILE A 67 0.73 1.35 10.90
C ILE A 67 0.85 2.83 10.55
N GLU A 68 1.44 3.13 9.40
CA GLU A 68 1.40 4.47 8.85
C GLU A 68 0.00 4.82 8.32
N ASP A 69 -0.46 6.03 8.59
CA ASP A 69 -1.69 6.61 8.03
C ASP A 69 -1.46 7.09 6.59
N LEU A 70 -1.14 6.14 5.70
CA LEU A 70 -0.95 6.42 4.28
C LEU A 70 -2.27 6.87 3.66
N LYS A 71 -2.29 8.07 3.08
CA LYS A 71 -3.44 8.59 2.32
C LYS A 71 -3.50 7.96 0.92
N VAL A 72 -3.78 6.65 0.85
CA VAL A 72 -3.75 5.84 -0.38
C VAL A 72 -4.63 6.42 -1.50
N SER A 73 -5.79 6.98 -1.15
CA SER A 73 -6.67 7.67 -2.10
C SER A 73 -5.94 8.84 -2.77
N ASN A 74 -5.30 9.72 -2.00
CA ASN A 74 -4.49 10.82 -2.50
C ASN A 74 -3.27 10.34 -3.29
N MET A 75 -2.57 9.31 -2.79
CA MET A 75 -1.39 8.75 -3.46
C MET A 75 -1.72 8.11 -4.80
N SER A 76 -2.96 7.66 -5.01
CA SER A 76 -3.40 6.99 -6.24
C SER A 76 -4.19 7.90 -7.19
N LYS A 77 -4.27 9.21 -6.90
CA LYS A 77 -4.91 10.21 -7.77
C LYS A 77 -4.26 10.25 -9.16
N SER A 78 -5.11 10.43 -10.19
CA SER A 78 -4.65 10.60 -11.57
C SER A 78 -3.90 11.91 -11.76
N ALA A 79 -2.88 11.91 -12.62
CA ALA A 79 -2.23 13.13 -13.09
C ALA A 79 -2.68 13.54 -14.50
N ALA A 80 -3.78 12.98 -15.03
CA ALA A 80 -4.20 13.23 -16.42
C ALA A 80 -4.59 14.69 -16.70
N GLY A 81 -5.06 15.45 -15.70
CA GLY A 81 -5.58 16.80 -15.88
C GLY A 81 -6.93 16.81 -16.61
N THR A 82 -7.26 17.95 -17.22
CA THR A 82 -8.47 18.15 -18.04
C THR A 82 -8.09 18.34 -19.51
N VAL A 83 -9.10 18.46 -20.39
CA VAL A 83 -8.86 18.77 -21.81
C VAL A 83 -8.23 20.15 -21.97
N SER A 84 -8.67 21.14 -21.18
CA SER A 84 -8.13 22.51 -21.21
C SER A 84 -6.77 22.65 -20.52
N GLN A 85 -6.48 21.80 -19.53
CA GLN A 85 -5.20 21.78 -18.82
C GLN A 85 -4.68 20.34 -18.69
N PRO A 86 -4.01 19.82 -19.74
CA PRO A 86 -3.44 18.48 -19.73
C PRO A 86 -2.37 18.35 -18.65
N GLY A 87 -2.42 17.26 -17.89
CA GLY A 87 -1.45 17.01 -16.84
C GLY A 87 -0.11 16.48 -17.36
N ARG A 88 0.93 16.61 -16.53
CA ARG A 88 2.31 16.19 -16.86
C ARG A 88 2.63 14.83 -16.24
N ASN A 89 3.58 14.10 -16.83
CA ASN A 89 4.07 12.81 -16.34
C ASN A 89 2.96 11.74 -16.13
N VAL A 90 1.85 11.84 -16.88
CA VAL A 90 0.65 10.99 -16.72
C VAL A 90 0.99 9.50 -16.78
N ARG A 91 1.85 9.10 -17.73
CA ARG A 91 2.25 7.69 -17.92
C ARG A 91 3.03 7.17 -16.71
N ALA A 92 4.01 7.93 -16.23
CA ALA A 92 4.80 7.56 -15.06
C ALA A 92 3.91 7.47 -13.81
N LYS A 93 3.03 8.46 -13.61
CA LYS A 93 2.09 8.48 -12.49
C LYS A 93 1.09 7.32 -12.54
N SER A 94 0.53 7.02 -13.71
CA SER A 94 -0.38 5.88 -13.90
C SER A 94 0.32 4.55 -13.58
N GLY A 95 1.59 4.40 -13.98
CA GLY A 95 2.43 3.27 -13.60
C GLY A 95 2.59 3.13 -12.08
N LEU A 96 2.93 4.24 -11.39
CA LEU A 96 3.06 4.28 -9.93
C LEU A 96 1.73 3.95 -9.23
N ASN A 97 0.62 4.56 -9.65
CA ASN A 97 -0.71 4.34 -9.08
C ASN A 97 -1.08 2.86 -9.17
N ARG A 98 -0.79 2.22 -10.29
CA ARG A 98 -1.03 0.79 -10.48
C ARG A 98 -0.22 -0.07 -9.51
N SER A 99 1.05 0.26 -9.29
CA SER A 99 1.88 -0.43 -8.31
C SER A 99 1.34 -0.27 -6.89
N ILE A 100 0.93 0.94 -6.49
CA ILE A 100 0.32 1.23 -5.18
C ILE A 100 -0.97 0.42 -4.99
N LEU A 101 -1.85 0.43 -5.98
CA LEU A 101 -3.14 -0.28 -5.91
C LEU A 101 -2.97 -1.81 -5.92
N ASP A 102 -1.92 -2.34 -6.56
CA ASP A 102 -1.62 -3.79 -6.51
C ASP A 102 -1.17 -4.22 -5.11
N GLN A 103 -0.56 -3.33 -4.31
CA GLN A 103 -0.17 -3.65 -2.93
C GLN A 103 -1.37 -3.88 -2.00
N GLY A 104 -2.49 -3.19 -2.24
CA GLY A 104 -3.70 -3.35 -1.44
C GLY A 104 -3.60 -2.81 -0.01
N TRP A 105 -2.82 -1.75 0.22
CA TRP A 105 -2.60 -1.17 1.56
C TRP A 105 -3.88 -0.79 2.32
N TYR A 106 -4.85 -0.19 1.62
CA TYR A 106 -6.16 0.13 2.22
C TYR A 106 -6.89 -1.12 2.73
N GLU A 107 -6.94 -2.17 1.90
CA GLU A 107 -7.57 -3.43 2.27
C GLU A 107 -6.81 -4.12 3.41
N MET A 108 -5.47 -4.05 3.42
CA MET A 108 -4.66 -4.56 4.53
C MET A 108 -5.03 -3.89 5.85
N ARG A 109 -5.09 -2.55 5.88
CA ARG A 109 -5.51 -1.78 7.06
C ARG A 109 -6.92 -2.19 7.51
N ARG A 110 -7.90 -2.16 6.61
CA ARG A 110 -9.29 -2.57 6.92
C ARG A 110 -9.34 -3.97 7.52
N GLN A 111 -8.56 -4.90 6.97
CA GLN A 111 -8.49 -6.28 7.47
C GLN A 111 -7.86 -6.40 8.85
N LEU A 112 -6.79 -5.65 9.12
CA LEU A 112 -6.18 -5.62 10.44
C LEU A 112 -7.15 -5.03 11.48
N GLU A 113 -7.84 -3.94 11.14
CA GLU A 113 -8.79 -3.26 12.03
C GLU A 113 -9.91 -4.22 12.49
N TYR A 114 -10.64 -4.85 11.56
CA TYR A 114 -11.73 -5.75 11.98
C TYR A 114 -11.21 -7.02 12.69
N LYS A 115 -10.03 -7.55 12.30
CA LYS A 115 -9.48 -8.76 12.93
C LYS A 115 -8.94 -8.50 14.33
N GLN A 116 -8.38 -7.32 14.57
CA GLN A 116 -7.97 -6.90 15.91
C GLN A 116 -9.19 -6.65 16.79
N LEU A 117 -10.23 -6.01 16.25
CA LEU A 117 -11.50 -5.85 16.96
C LEU A 117 -12.07 -7.19 17.44
N TRP A 118 -12.11 -8.22 16.57
CA TRP A 118 -12.55 -9.57 16.96
C TRP A 118 -11.68 -10.24 18.04
N ARG A 119 -10.44 -9.77 18.22
CA ARG A 119 -9.47 -10.34 19.17
C ARG A 119 -9.27 -9.49 20.42
N GLY A 120 -9.97 -8.36 20.55
CA GLY A 120 -9.75 -7.39 21.62
C GLY A 120 -8.42 -6.64 21.52
N GLY A 121 -7.78 -6.66 20.35
CA GLY A 121 -6.56 -5.89 20.08
C GLY A 121 -6.85 -4.56 19.41
N GLN A 122 -5.79 -3.81 19.08
CA GLN A 122 -5.91 -2.47 18.49
C GLN A 122 -4.99 -2.24 17.29
N VAL A 123 -5.48 -1.43 16.34
CA VAL A 123 -4.70 -0.91 15.22
C VAL A 123 -4.61 0.60 15.35
N LEU A 124 -3.40 1.14 15.41
CA LEU A 124 -3.13 2.57 15.49
C LEU A 124 -2.51 3.05 14.18
N ALA A 125 -3.06 4.13 13.62
CA ALA A 125 -2.52 4.78 12.45
C ALA A 125 -1.78 6.05 12.87
N VAL A 126 -0.49 6.15 12.54
CA VAL A 126 0.36 7.30 12.89
C VAL A 126 0.76 8.09 11.65
N PRO A 127 1.04 9.40 11.76
CA PRO A 127 1.52 10.18 10.63
C PRO A 127 2.81 9.56 10.02
N PRO A 128 2.87 9.34 8.70
CA PRO A 128 4.06 8.76 8.05
C PRO A 128 5.24 9.74 7.93
N ALA A 129 5.06 10.99 8.36
CA ALA A 129 6.06 12.03 8.18
C ALA A 129 7.35 11.69 8.94
N TYR A 130 8.48 11.73 8.24
CA TYR A 130 9.82 11.56 8.79
C TYR A 130 10.15 10.21 9.46
N THR A 131 9.22 9.24 9.47
CA THR A 131 9.42 7.90 10.09
C THR A 131 10.63 7.17 9.51
N SER A 132 10.92 7.34 8.22
CA SER A 132 12.08 6.73 7.56
C SER A 132 13.37 7.54 7.64
N GLN A 133 13.32 8.78 8.14
CA GLN A 133 14.45 9.71 8.21
C GLN A 133 14.93 9.95 9.64
N ARG A 134 14.04 9.75 10.63
CA ARG A 134 14.35 9.80 12.05
C ARG A 134 15.20 8.61 12.46
N CYS A 135 16.23 8.84 13.27
CA CYS A 135 16.99 7.77 13.90
C CYS A 135 16.22 7.20 15.09
N ALA A 136 15.98 5.89 15.10
CA ALA A 136 15.34 5.21 16.23
C ALA A 136 16.20 5.20 17.51
N CYS A 137 17.51 5.43 17.40
CA CYS A 137 18.43 5.43 18.53
C CYS A 137 18.51 6.80 19.23
N CYS A 138 18.67 7.90 18.48
CA CYS A 138 18.91 9.23 19.05
C CYS A 138 17.88 10.30 18.67
N GLY A 139 16.88 9.97 17.85
CA GLY A 139 15.82 10.89 17.41
C GLY A 139 16.24 11.92 16.35
N HIS A 140 17.52 12.01 15.97
CA HIS A 140 17.96 12.91 14.91
C HIS A 140 17.27 12.60 13.59
N THR A 141 16.71 13.62 12.94
CA THR A 141 15.93 13.49 11.70
C THR A 141 16.63 14.22 10.57
N ALA A 142 17.06 13.48 9.56
CA ALA A 142 17.72 14.01 8.37
C ALA A 142 17.46 13.09 7.18
N LYS A 143 17.33 13.66 5.99
CA LYS A 143 17.09 12.89 4.74
C LYS A 143 18.28 11.98 4.45
N GLU A 144 19.47 12.46 4.76
CA GLU A 144 20.79 11.85 4.59
C GLU A 144 20.97 10.62 5.48
N ASN A 145 20.11 10.41 6.48
CA ASN A 145 20.14 9.20 7.28
C ASN A 145 19.72 7.96 6.48
N ARG A 146 18.89 8.13 5.44
CA ARG A 146 18.44 7.03 4.57
C ARG A 146 19.30 6.98 3.30
N LEU A 147 20.34 6.17 3.34
CA LEU A 147 21.31 6.02 2.24
C LEU A 147 20.73 5.31 1.02
N SER A 148 19.83 4.34 1.21
CA SER A 148 19.18 3.62 0.13
C SER A 148 17.80 3.09 0.53
N GLN A 149 17.16 2.31 -0.35
CA GLN A 149 15.90 1.65 -0.02
C GLN A 149 16.03 0.78 1.23
N SER A 150 17.17 0.09 1.41
CA SER A 150 17.41 -0.87 2.49
C SER A 150 18.45 -0.44 3.53
N LYS A 151 19.28 0.59 3.27
CA LYS A 151 20.35 1.00 4.19
C LYS A 151 20.00 2.30 4.92
N PHE A 152 20.18 2.30 6.24
CA PHE A 152 20.07 3.46 7.11
C PHE A 152 21.37 3.64 7.91
N ARG A 153 21.86 4.87 8.01
CA ARG A 153 22.97 5.27 8.88
C ARG A 153 22.71 6.67 9.42
N CYS A 154 22.60 6.81 10.74
CA CYS A 154 22.46 8.12 11.34
C CYS A 154 23.74 8.94 11.19
N GLN A 155 23.61 10.19 10.73
CA GLN A 155 24.73 11.12 10.57
C GLN A 155 25.28 11.66 11.90
N VAL A 156 24.54 11.52 13.00
CA VAL A 156 24.93 12.04 14.32
C VAL A 156 25.51 10.95 15.22
N CYS A 157 24.73 9.88 15.50
CA CYS A 157 25.17 8.84 16.43
C CYS A 157 25.80 7.62 15.75
N GLY A 158 25.90 7.61 14.42
CA GLY A 158 26.47 6.49 13.67
C GLY A 158 25.62 5.21 13.62
N TYR A 159 24.44 5.17 14.27
CA TYR A 159 23.55 4.01 14.29
C TYR A 159 23.23 3.51 12.87
N THR A 160 23.45 2.22 12.62
CA THR A 160 23.14 1.58 11.34
C THR A 160 22.07 0.51 11.49
N ALA A 161 21.22 0.40 10.46
CA ALA A 161 20.18 -0.63 10.40
C ALA A 161 19.69 -0.82 8.97
N ASN A 162 18.85 -1.83 8.79
CA ASN A 162 17.96 -1.84 7.65
C ASN A 162 16.95 -0.67 7.77
N ALA A 163 16.72 0.06 6.69
CA ALA A 163 15.84 1.22 6.68
C ALA A 163 14.39 0.89 7.08
N ASP A 164 13.88 -0.28 6.69
CA ASP A 164 12.53 -0.74 7.04
C ASP A 164 12.45 -1.09 8.54
N VAL A 165 13.52 -1.63 9.13
CA VAL A 165 13.60 -1.91 10.58
C VAL A 165 13.65 -0.62 11.40
N ASN A 166 14.47 0.36 10.99
CA ASN A 166 14.50 1.67 11.63
C ASN A 166 13.13 2.37 11.52
N GLY A 167 12.52 2.34 10.33
CA GLY A 167 11.17 2.87 10.12
C GLY A 167 10.13 2.21 11.02
N ALA A 168 10.11 0.87 11.11
CA ALA A 168 9.20 0.14 11.98
C ALA A 168 9.36 0.51 13.46
N ARG A 169 10.60 0.70 13.95
CA ARG A 169 10.86 1.16 15.31
C ARG A 169 10.30 2.57 15.57
N ASN A 170 10.48 3.49 14.63
CA ASN A 170 9.92 4.84 14.74
C ASN A 170 8.39 4.85 14.72
N ILE A 171 7.78 4.03 13.85
CA ILE A 171 6.32 3.87 13.78
C ILE A 171 5.79 3.35 15.12
N LEU A 172 6.41 2.32 15.68
CA LEU A 172 6.03 1.78 16.99
C LEU A 172 6.16 2.82 18.11
N ALA A 173 7.28 3.56 18.14
CA ALA A 173 7.49 4.62 19.12
C ALA A 173 6.42 5.72 19.02
N ALA A 174 6.05 6.14 17.80
CA ALA A 174 4.96 7.09 17.58
C ALA A 174 3.61 6.54 18.08
N GLY A 175 3.33 5.25 17.85
CA GLY A 175 2.11 4.61 18.36
C GLY A 175 2.05 4.56 19.89
N HIS A 176 3.16 4.29 20.56
CA HIS A 176 3.24 4.36 22.02
C HIS A 176 3.03 5.78 22.55
N ALA A 177 3.61 6.79 21.89
CA ALA A 177 3.42 8.19 22.28
C ALA A 177 1.95 8.60 22.21
N VAL A 178 1.25 8.23 21.13
CA VAL A 178 -0.20 8.47 20.96
C VAL A 178 -1.02 7.86 22.09
N LEU A 179 -0.73 6.61 22.48
CA LEU A 179 -1.41 5.95 23.59
C LEU A 179 -1.14 6.62 24.94
N ALA A 180 0.11 7.04 25.17
CA ALA A 180 0.50 7.69 26.43
C ALA A 180 -0.13 9.08 26.58
N CYS A 181 -0.28 9.82 25.48
CA CYS A 181 -0.85 11.17 25.50
C CYS A 181 -2.38 11.22 25.45
N GLY A 182 -3.07 10.08 25.32
CA GLY A 182 -4.54 10.02 25.28
C GLY A 182 -5.16 10.64 24.03
N GLU A 183 -4.36 10.91 22.97
CA GLU A 183 -4.88 11.49 21.74
C GLU A 183 -5.76 10.46 21.00
N MET A 184 -7.02 10.82 20.75
CA MET A 184 -7.90 10.02 19.91
C MET A 184 -7.32 9.94 18.50
N VAL A 185 -6.83 8.75 18.10
CA VAL A 185 -6.47 8.46 16.72
C VAL A 185 -7.73 8.57 15.88
N GLN A 186 -7.89 9.69 15.18
CA GLN A 186 -8.96 9.83 14.21
C GLN A 186 -8.72 8.79 13.10
N SER A 187 -9.57 7.78 13.06
CA SER A 187 -9.74 6.94 11.88
C SER A 187 -10.32 7.82 10.78
N GLY A 188 -9.46 8.53 10.05
CA GLY A 188 -9.87 9.31 8.88
C GLY A 188 -10.56 8.38 7.89
N ARG A 189 -11.90 8.53 7.78
CA ARG A 189 -12.72 7.93 6.72
C ARG A 189 -12.39 8.59 5.38
#